data_AF-A0A1M4WAZ4-F1
#
_entry.id   AF-A0A1M4WAZ4-F1
#
_cell.length_a   1.000
_cell.length_b   1.000
_cell.length_c   1.000
_cell.angle_alpha   90.00
_cell.angle_beta   90.00
_cell.angle_gamma   90.00
#
_symmetry.space_group_name_H-M   'P 1'
#
loop_
_entity.id
_entity.type
_entity.pdbx_description
1 polymer ?
#
loop_
_entity_poly.entity_id
_entity_poly.type
_entity_poly.pdbx_seq_one_letter_code
_entity_poly.pdbx_strand_id
1 'polypeptide(L)'
;MKMKKNWIFFFEENDENLFQKRELKEITGGQIKNMTLDLTVVKMAYLIEDDFMNFYKKAAENVNNEEAKDLFNKLAKWEQTHRDILYGIYKELSADYWTKMNFTPLY
;
A
#
# COMPACT_ATOMS: atom_id res chain seq x y z
N MET A 1 -31.09 24.95 18.43
CA MET A 1 -31.25 23.55 17.99
C MET A 1 -30.03 23.15 17.16
N LYS A 2 -29.06 22.40 17.71
CA LYS A 2 -27.86 21.97 16.97
C LYS A 2 -28.17 20.68 16.22
N MET A 3 -28.20 20.73 14.89
CA MET A 3 -28.29 19.53 14.05
C MET A 3 -26.94 18.78 14.09
N LYS A 4 -26.94 17.55 14.60
CA LYS A 4 -25.81 16.62 14.44
C LYS A 4 -25.83 16.11 13.00
N LYS A 5 -24.85 16.51 12.18
CA LYS A 5 -24.59 15.88 10.89
C LYS A 5 -23.88 14.55 11.15
N ASN A 6 -24.61 13.45 10.93
CA ASN A 6 -24.07 12.10 10.96
C ASN A 6 -23.41 11.85 9.59
N TRP A 7 -22.08 11.79 9.56
CA TRP A 7 -21.34 11.42 8.36
C TRP A 7 -21.07 9.91 8.42
N ILE A 8 -22.03 9.13 7.94
CA ILE A 8 -21.82 7.70 7.68
C ILE A 8 -21.55 7.61 6.18
N PHE A 9 -20.29 7.47 5.81
CA PHE A 9 -19.91 7.06 4.45
C PHE A 9 -20.13 5.55 4.34
N PHE A 10 -21.16 5.15 3.60
CA PHE A 10 -21.27 3.79 3.07
C PHE A 10 -20.53 3.76 1.73
N PHE A 11 -19.49 2.95 1.62
CA PHE A 11 -18.99 2.51 0.32
C PHE A 11 -19.81 1.29 -0.10
N GLU A 12 -20.54 1.39 -1.21
CA GLU A 12 -21.19 0.24 -1.85
C GLU A 12 -20.10 -0.68 -2.44
N GLU A 13 -20.19 -1.95 -2.08
CA GLU A 13 -19.15 -2.98 -2.28
C GLU A 13 -19.26 -3.72 -3.63
N ASN A 14 -20.15 -3.31 -4.55
CA ASN A 14 -20.56 -4.17 -5.66
C ASN A 14 -20.31 -3.59 -7.07
N ASP A 15 -19.03 -3.42 -7.41
CA ASP A 15 -18.62 -3.23 -8.82
C ASP A 15 -17.41 -4.12 -9.16
N GLU A 16 -17.52 -5.41 -8.82
CA GLU A 16 -16.47 -6.44 -8.95
C GLU A 16 -15.91 -6.60 -10.38
N ASN A 17 -16.61 -6.07 -11.40
CA ASN A 17 -16.27 -6.26 -12.81
C ASN A 17 -15.72 -5.01 -13.52
N LEU A 18 -15.67 -3.85 -12.85
CA LEU A 18 -15.15 -2.63 -13.47
C LEU A 18 -13.62 -2.64 -13.55
N PHE A 19 -12.97 -3.18 -12.53
CA PHE A 19 -11.51 -3.22 -12.40
C PHE A 19 -10.89 -4.31 -13.28
N GLN A 20 -11.46 -5.51 -13.30
CA GLN A 20 -10.97 -6.64 -14.12
C GLN A 20 -10.98 -6.32 -15.63
N LYS A 21 -12.01 -5.59 -16.10
CA LYS A 21 -12.12 -5.19 -17.51
C LYS A 21 -11.08 -4.13 -17.92
N ARG A 22 -10.66 -3.27 -17.00
CA ARG A 22 -9.58 -2.28 -17.26
C ARG A 22 -8.22 -2.95 -17.24
N GLU A 23 -7.98 -3.82 -16.26
CA GLU A 23 -6.75 -4.57 -16.07
C GLU A 23 -6.38 -5.37 -17.34
N LEU A 24 -7.31 -6.14 -17.91
CA LEU A 24 -7.08 -6.90 -19.15
C LEU A 24 -6.71 -6.05 -20.36
N LYS A 25 -7.15 -4.78 -20.41
CA LYS A 25 -6.89 -3.87 -21.53
C LYS A 25 -5.56 -3.12 -21.38
N GLU A 26 -5.09 -2.92 -20.15
CA GLU A 26 -3.83 -2.25 -19.82
C GLU A 26 -2.64 -3.22 -19.86
N ILE A 27 -2.85 -4.50 -19.54
CA ILE A 27 -1.80 -5.54 -19.50
C ILE A 27 -1.29 -5.94 -20.90
N THR A 28 -2.11 -5.86 -21.97
CA THR A 28 -1.74 -6.43 -23.28
C THR A 28 -0.97 -5.50 -24.22
N GLY A 29 -0.48 -4.33 -23.77
CA GLY A 29 0.21 -3.37 -24.65
C GLY A 29 1.34 -2.52 -24.03
N GLY A 30 1.72 -2.77 -22.76
CA GLY A 30 2.68 -1.93 -22.05
C GLY A 30 4.14 -2.23 -22.41
N GLN A 31 4.76 -1.34 -23.19
CA GLN A 31 6.22 -1.30 -23.39
C GLN A 31 6.97 -1.21 -22.05
N ILE A 32 8.24 -1.66 -22.02
CA ILE A 32 9.20 -1.69 -20.89
C ILE A 32 9.12 -0.48 -19.92
N LYS A 33 8.70 0.69 -20.42
CA LYS A 33 8.46 1.93 -19.66
C LYS A 33 7.43 1.79 -18.52
N ASN A 34 6.43 0.91 -18.66
CA ASN A 34 5.38 0.72 -17.65
C ASN A 34 5.89 -0.07 -16.43
N MET A 35 6.71 -1.11 -16.61
CA MET A 35 7.25 -1.88 -15.48
C MET A 35 8.12 -1.04 -14.54
N THR A 36 8.89 -0.08 -15.06
CA THR A 36 9.65 0.86 -14.22
C THR A 36 8.75 1.80 -13.41
N LEU A 37 7.61 2.20 -13.97
CA LEU A 37 6.63 3.02 -13.27
C LEU A 37 5.95 2.20 -12.16
N ASP A 38 5.55 0.97 -12.46
CA ASP A 38 4.94 0.05 -11.49
C ASP A 38 5.89 -0.22 -10.32
N LEU A 39 7.16 -0.50 -10.61
CA LEU A 39 8.17 -0.73 -9.57
C LEU A 39 8.38 0.52 -8.69
N THR A 40 8.40 1.70 -9.30
CA THR A 40 8.60 2.97 -8.57
C THR A 40 7.39 3.29 -7.70
N VAL A 41 6.17 3.10 -8.21
CA VAL A 41 4.93 3.35 -7.47
C VAL A 41 4.81 2.40 -6.28
N VAL A 42 5.03 1.10 -6.48
CA VAL A 42 4.98 0.13 -5.37
C VAL A 42 6.07 0.41 -4.35
N LYS A 43 7.28 0.80 -4.78
CA LYS A 43 8.35 1.20 -3.86
C LYS A 43 7.97 2.41 -3.02
N MET A 44 7.39 3.44 -3.64
CA MET A 44 6.94 4.64 -2.91
C MET A 44 5.85 4.29 -1.90
N ALA A 45 4.85 3.50 -2.30
CA ALA A 45 3.79 3.06 -1.40
C ALA A 45 4.37 2.31 -0.19
N TYR A 46 5.25 1.32 -0.41
CA TYR A 46 5.94 0.59 0.66
C TYR A 46 6.66 1.52 1.64
N LEU A 47 7.37 2.54 1.14
CA LEU A 47 8.09 3.49 2.00
C LEU A 47 7.15 4.38 2.81
N ILE A 48 6.04 4.81 2.21
CA ILE A 48 5.01 5.60 2.91
C ILE A 48 4.42 4.80 4.07
N GLU A 49 4.11 3.51 3.87
CA GLU A 49 3.58 2.67 4.95
C GLU A 49 4.61 2.42 6.06
N ASP A 50 5.89 2.28 5.71
CA ASP A 50 6.97 2.20 6.71
C ASP A 50 7.05 3.49 7.55
N ASP A 51 6.96 4.65 6.90
CA ASP A 51 6.93 5.95 7.57
C ASP A 51 5.72 6.09 8.49
N PHE A 52 4.51 5.71 8.06
CA PHE A 52 3.32 5.77 8.90
C PHE A 52 3.34 4.77 10.05
N MET A 53 3.83 3.54 9.85
CA MET A 53 4.07 2.60 10.93
C MET A 53 4.96 3.23 12.01
N ASN A 54 6.08 3.82 11.61
CA ASN A 54 7.04 4.46 12.52
C ASN A 54 6.46 5.70 13.20
N PHE A 55 5.68 6.50 12.47
CA PHE A 55 4.96 7.65 13.01
C PHE A 55 4.00 7.23 14.12
N TYR A 56 3.17 6.22 13.89
CA TYR A 56 2.19 5.77 14.89
C TYR A 56 2.85 5.11 16.10
N LYS A 57 3.95 4.37 15.92
CA LYS A 57 4.75 3.87 17.06
C LYS A 57 5.25 5.01 17.95
N LYS A 58 5.84 6.04 17.35
CA LYS A 58 6.30 7.23 18.08
C LYS A 58 5.14 7.98 18.73
N ALA A 59 3.99 8.08 18.05
CA ALA A 59 2.80 8.72 18.62
C ALA A 59 2.32 7.97 19.88
N ALA A 60 2.30 6.63 19.85
CA ALA A 60 1.94 5.81 21.00
C ALA A 60 2.87 6.02 22.22
N GLU A 61 4.17 6.27 21.98
CA GLU A 61 5.16 6.54 23.03
C GLU A 61 4.97 7.91 23.69
N ASN A 62 4.40 8.88 22.97
CA ASN A 62 4.30 10.28 23.41
C ASN A 62 2.94 10.66 24.01
N VAL A 63 1.99 9.73 24.11
CA VAL A 63 0.67 10.00 24.69
C VAL A 63 0.49 9.36 26.07
N ASN A 64 -0.11 10.12 26.98
CA ASN A 64 -0.43 9.66 28.34
C ASN A 64 -1.81 8.99 28.44
N ASN A 65 -2.67 9.17 27.44
CA ASN A 65 -3.99 8.56 27.42
C ASN A 65 -3.88 7.13 26.87
N GLU A 66 -4.28 6.15 27.69
CA GLU A 66 -4.18 4.72 27.34
C GLU A 66 -5.03 4.34 26.12
N GLU A 67 -6.21 4.92 25.95
CA GLU A 67 -7.07 4.66 24.77
C GLU A 67 -6.42 5.17 23.48
N ALA A 68 -5.80 6.35 23.53
CA ALA A 68 -5.05 6.91 22.40
C ALA A 68 -3.80 6.09 22.09
N LYS A 69 -3.09 5.61 23.11
CA LYS A 69 -1.92 4.73 22.96
C LYS A 69 -2.29 3.43 22.26
N ASP A 70 -3.40 2.82 22.69
CA ASP A 70 -3.88 1.56 22.11
C ASP A 70 -4.34 1.74 20.66
N LEU A 71 -4.99 2.87 20.34
CA LEU A 71 -5.33 3.25 18.98
C LEU A 71 -4.08 3.38 18.09
N PHE A 72 -3.07 4.13 18.52
CA PHE A 72 -1.84 4.30 17.75
C PHE A 72 -1.09 2.98 17.53
N ASN A 73 -1.03 2.11 18.54
CA ASN A 73 -0.45 0.78 18.38
C ASN A 73 -1.21 -0.08 17.35
N LYS A 74 -2.55 0.02 17.31
CA LYS A 74 -3.38 -0.66 16.31
C LYS A 74 -3.09 -0.12 14.89
N LEU A 75 -3.05 1.20 14.73
CA LEU A 75 -2.71 1.83 13.44
C LEU A 75 -1.31 1.43 12.97
N ALA A 76 -0.31 1.48 13.85
CA ALA A 76 1.04 1.04 13.51
C ALA A 76 1.09 -0.42 13.01
N LYS A 77 0.29 -1.31 13.61
CA LYS A 77 0.21 -2.71 13.19
C LYS A 77 -0.49 -2.88 11.84
N TRP A 78 -1.47 -2.05 11.52
CA TRP A 78 -2.12 -2.05 10.20
C TRP A 78 -1.14 -1.63 9.12
N GLU A 79 -0.41 -0.52 9.32
CA GLU A 79 0.56 -0.06 8.32
C GLU A 79 1.73 -1.02 8.16
N GLN A 80 2.16 -1.70 9.23
CA GLN A 80 3.12 -2.80 9.12
C GLN A 80 2.61 -3.91 8.17
N THR A 81 1.34 -4.26 8.25
CA THR A 81 0.74 -5.31 7.40
C THR A 81 0.69 -4.85 5.95
N HIS A 82 0.26 -3.61 5.69
CA HIS A 82 0.26 -3.02 4.35
C HIS A 82 1.67 -2.94 3.75
N ARG A 83 2.63 -2.45 4.54
CA ARG A 83 4.05 -2.38 4.20
C ARG A 83 4.60 -3.74 3.77
N ASP A 84 4.34 -4.80 4.54
CA ASP A 84 4.88 -6.13 4.27
C ASP A 84 4.30 -6.73 2.98
N ILE A 85 3.01 -6.49 2.70
CA ILE A 85 2.37 -6.87 1.43
C ILE A 85 3.02 -6.13 0.26
N LEU A 86 3.14 -4.81 0.35
CA LEU A 86 3.74 -3.97 -0.70
C LEU A 86 5.21 -4.33 -0.94
N TYR A 87 5.95 -4.67 0.12
CA TYR A 87 7.33 -5.14 0.01
C TYR A 87 7.41 -6.51 -0.69
N GLY A 88 6.44 -7.40 -0.45
CA GLY A 88 6.27 -8.65 -1.20
C GLY A 88 6.16 -8.39 -2.70
N ILE A 89 5.19 -7.55 -3.09
CA ILE A 89 4.94 -7.17 -4.49
C ILE A 89 6.18 -6.50 -5.10
N TYR A 90 6.83 -5.59 -4.38
CA TYR A 90 8.06 -4.93 -4.84
C TYR A 90 9.17 -5.93 -5.15
N LYS A 91 9.36 -6.96 -4.32
CA LYS A 91 10.38 -7.99 -4.55
C LYS A 91 10.08 -8.81 -5.80
N GLU A 92 8.83 -9.21 -5.99
CA GLU A 92 8.38 -9.96 -7.17
C GLU A 92 8.60 -9.14 -8.46
N LEU A 93 8.09 -7.90 -8.48
CA LEU A 93 8.28 -6.98 -9.62
C LEU A 93 9.76 -6.68 -9.88
N SER A 94 10.56 -6.53 -8.82
CA SER A 94 12.00 -6.35 -8.96
C SER A 94 12.63 -7.56 -9.64
N ALA A 95 12.38 -8.78 -9.14
CA ALA A 95 12.96 -10.00 -9.69
C ALA A 95 12.61 -10.19 -11.17
N ASP A 96 11.37 -9.92 -11.54
CA ASP A 96 10.90 -9.93 -12.93
C ASP A 96 11.63 -8.89 -13.78
N TYR A 97 11.82 -7.68 -13.26
CA TYR A 97 12.56 -6.62 -13.94
C TYR A 97 14.03 -7.00 -14.17
N TRP A 98 14.73 -7.50 -13.16
CA TRP A 98 16.13 -7.94 -13.26
C TRP A 98 16.28 -9.07 -14.30
N THR A 99 15.33 -10.00 -14.31
CA THR A 99 15.32 -11.12 -15.26
C THR A 99 15.08 -10.65 -16.70
N LYS A 100 14.11 -9.78 -16.93
CA LYS A 100 13.84 -9.21 -18.26
C LYS A 100 15.00 -8.37 -18.79
N MET A 101 15.74 -7.72 -17.90
CA MET A 101 16.91 -6.91 -18.27
C MET A 101 18.21 -7.71 -18.36
N ASN A 102 18.16 -9.04 -18.21
CA ASN A 102 19.33 -9.92 -18.26
C ASN A 102 20.42 -9.57 -17.22
N PHE A 103 20.03 -8.94 -16.10
CA PHE A 103 20.91 -8.56 -14.99
C PHE A 103 20.78 -9.50 -13.78
N THR A 104 20.00 -10.58 -13.89
CA THR A 104 19.88 -11.57 -12.80
C THR A 104 21.25 -12.21 -12.50
N PRO A 105 21.73 -12.14 -11.25
CA PRO A 105 22.98 -12.80 -10.85
C PRO A 105 22.83 -14.32 -10.97
N LEU A 106 23.75 -14.96 -11.70
CA LEU A 106 23.90 -16.41 -11.68
C LEU A 106 24.67 -16.75 -10.40
N TYR A 107 23.97 -17.24 -9.38
CA TYR A 107 24.61 -17.83 -8.21
C TYR A 107 25.28 -19.16 -8.59
#